data_AF-A0AAV8AC67-F1
#
_entry.id   AF-A0AAV8AC67-F1
#
_cell.length_a   1.000
_cell.length_b   1.000
_cell.length_c   1.000
_cell.angle_alpha   90.00
_cell.angle_beta   90.00
_cell.angle_gamma   90.00
#
_symmetry.space_group_name_H-M   'P 1'
#
loop_
_entity.id
_entity.type
_entity.pdbx_description
1 polymer ?
#
loop_
_entity_poly.entity_id
_entity_poly.type
_entity_poly.pdbx_seq_one_letter_code
_entity_poly.pdbx_strand_id
1 'polypeptide(L)'
;MNKSMQKLLMQYINNKDLADLEFRVGKKETIFYGHKFLIGLVSDFWYNKLYKEGWQTKTKKGRDLLQLPKLDPILFELFLEYVYTREVAIKSSLLFDLQKKADQYGVPQLKKQFSEKFIDNIDLTNCLHFYEYAIGSGVKEWVSDVKKFISINTEIILMKKDCFEGLREDTIKEILSFENFLSPEIQIFRALRNWAQKRVEKMRSKMLLSSELQNKSKVTVKTLLKGFSSYIKLDYMNFQDLVEVHKAGVYDVETLFHTITGLAIENDLKLPLFTRSGPQLPNMKVLFLAVCRGGKPKIDHIVESISSGSVGNVSHHNIIETTPTFEKMNEYDAIVVRSRNGEVLNDPTTLGNNLAKFVETGKGVVVMAINSLVNYDGIGIQGRFIDEGFVPLQVGERIEQDERELGEIHLPTHPIMKGVETFKTKNYTHLIGTHEINSGNLIASWNNGYPLITEKTKQGAKYGSVVCLNFHPCSTKITDNCGKAWLQETDGAKIISNSVEFVLRQYMKKIEF
;
A
#
# COMPACT_ATOMS: atom_id res chain seq x y z
N MET A 1 -46.58 21.83 -19.38
CA MET A 1 -47.76 22.01 -18.49
C MET A 1 -47.72 23.43 -17.95
N ASN A 2 -48.85 24.11 -17.79
CA ASN A 2 -48.87 25.47 -17.22
C ASN A 2 -48.50 25.40 -15.72
N LYS A 3 -47.65 26.32 -15.22
CA LYS A 3 -47.18 26.37 -13.82
C LYS A 3 -48.31 26.38 -12.79
N SER A 4 -49.43 27.04 -13.08
CA SER A 4 -50.59 27.03 -12.17
C SER A 4 -51.22 25.63 -12.03
N MET A 5 -51.22 24.85 -13.11
CA MET A 5 -51.75 23.48 -13.11
C MET A 5 -50.80 22.51 -12.39
N GLN A 6 -49.48 22.68 -12.54
CA GLN A 6 -48.46 21.94 -11.78
C GLN A 6 -48.66 22.13 -10.28
N LYS A 7 -48.83 23.38 -9.82
CA LYS A 7 -49.02 23.68 -8.40
C LYS A 7 -50.29 23.02 -7.83
N LEU A 8 -51.36 22.94 -8.61
CA LEU A 8 -52.59 22.26 -8.20
C LEU A 8 -52.41 20.73 -8.15
N LEU A 9 -51.63 20.15 -9.06
CA LEU A 9 -51.41 18.70 -9.10
C LEU A 9 -50.41 18.21 -8.05
N MET A 10 -49.49 19.06 -7.58
CA MET A 10 -48.52 18.71 -6.53
C MET A 10 -49.16 18.16 -5.25
N GLN A 11 -50.32 18.67 -4.84
CA GLN A 11 -51.02 18.19 -3.63
C GLN A 11 -51.57 16.75 -3.75
N TYR A 12 -51.59 16.19 -4.96
CA TYR A 12 -52.09 14.85 -5.25
C TYR A 12 -50.96 13.83 -5.44
N ILE A 13 -49.70 14.21 -5.30
CA ILE A 13 -48.56 13.28 -5.32
C ILE A 13 -48.68 12.33 -4.12
N ASN A 14 -48.73 11.03 -4.40
CA ASN A 14 -48.87 9.98 -3.39
C ASN A 14 -50.08 10.19 -2.43
N ASN A 15 -51.13 10.87 -2.90
CA ASN A 15 -52.33 11.14 -2.12
C ASN A 15 -53.40 10.07 -2.38
N LYS A 16 -54.17 9.70 -1.35
CA LYS A 16 -55.28 8.74 -1.45
C LYS A 16 -56.53 9.34 -2.11
N ASP A 17 -56.69 10.65 -2.04
CA ASP A 17 -57.84 11.35 -2.58
C ASP A 17 -57.83 11.24 -4.11
N LEU A 18 -58.95 10.82 -4.69
CA LEU A 18 -59.14 10.57 -6.13
C LEU A 18 -58.23 9.50 -6.76
N ALA A 19 -57.37 8.86 -5.98
CA ALA A 19 -56.47 7.82 -6.47
C ALA A 19 -57.22 6.54 -6.85
N ASP A 20 -57.06 6.13 -8.10
CA ASP A 20 -57.60 4.92 -8.70
C ASP A 20 -56.56 3.79 -8.82
N LEU A 21 -55.29 4.07 -8.50
CA LEU A 21 -54.18 3.11 -8.44
C LEU A 21 -53.57 3.01 -7.04
N GLU A 22 -53.19 1.80 -6.64
CA GLU A 22 -52.35 1.51 -5.48
C GLU A 22 -51.13 0.69 -5.93
N PHE A 23 -49.92 1.17 -5.65
CA PHE A 23 -48.67 0.47 -5.96
C PHE A 23 -48.05 -0.08 -4.68
N ARG A 24 -47.56 -1.32 -4.73
CA ARG A 24 -46.72 -1.92 -3.68
C ARG A 24 -45.31 -2.10 -4.21
N VAL A 25 -44.40 -1.29 -3.71
CA VAL A 25 -43.07 -1.11 -4.31
C VAL A 25 -41.98 -1.68 -3.40
N GLY A 26 -41.04 -2.40 -4.00
CA GLY A 26 -39.90 -2.98 -3.31
C GLY A 26 -40.23 -4.19 -2.45
N LYS A 27 -39.19 -4.77 -1.84
CA LYS A 27 -39.31 -5.98 -0.99
C LYS A 27 -40.17 -5.78 0.26
N LYS A 28 -40.27 -4.53 0.74
CA LYS A 28 -41.06 -4.16 1.91
C LYS A 28 -42.51 -3.80 1.56
N GLU A 29 -42.90 -3.92 0.29
CA GLU A 29 -44.23 -3.55 -0.21
C GLU A 29 -44.67 -2.13 0.20
N THR A 30 -43.76 -1.14 0.10
CA THR A 30 -44.09 0.25 0.40
C THR A 30 -45.25 0.70 -0.48
N ILE A 31 -46.30 1.25 0.14
CA ILE A 31 -47.54 1.60 -0.55
C ILE A 31 -47.44 3.02 -1.13
N PHE A 32 -47.77 3.15 -2.40
CA PHE A 32 -47.92 4.44 -3.08
C PHE A 32 -49.28 4.56 -3.75
N TYR A 33 -49.81 5.77 -3.80
CA TYR A 33 -51.08 6.08 -4.47
C TYR A 33 -50.84 6.90 -5.75
N GLY A 34 -51.64 6.65 -6.78
CA GLY A 34 -51.50 7.35 -8.05
C GLY A 34 -52.81 7.45 -8.83
N HIS A 35 -52.76 8.27 -9.88
CA HIS A 35 -53.90 8.56 -10.76
C HIS A 35 -53.60 8.00 -12.16
N LYS A 36 -54.44 7.06 -12.62
CA LYS A 36 -54.31 6.29 -13.86
C LYS A 36 -54.17 7.19 -15.08
N PHE A 37 -54.95 8.27 -15.11
CA PHE A 37 -54.91 9.27 -16.18
C PHE A 37 -53.55 9.96 -16.28
N LEU A 38 -53.02 10.46 -15.17
CA LEU A 38 -51.74 11.19 -15.16
C LEU A 38 -50.57 10.26 -15.51
N ILE A 39 -50.55 9.05 -14.95
CA ILE A 39 -49.50 8.07 -15.21
C ILE A 39 -49.55 7.61 -16.68
N GLY A 40 -50.75 7.35 -17.22
CA GLY A 40 -50.94 6.99 -18.63
C GLY A 40 -50.55 8.11 -19.60
N LEU A 41 -50.76 9.38 -19.25
CA LEU A 41 -50.32 10.52 -20.06
C LEU A 41 -48.79 10.70 -20.12
N VAL A 42 -48.06 10.15 -19.14
CA VAL A 42 -46.62 10.33 -19.00
C VAL A 42 -45.85 9.13 -19.56
N SER A 43 -46.46 7.94 -19.52
CA SER A 43 -45.81 6.67 -19.81
C SER A 43 -46.62 5.84 -20.79
N ASP A 44 -46.03 5.56 -21.96
CA ASP A 44 -46.66 4.74 -22.99
C ASP A 44 -46.82 3.29 -22.52
N PHE A 45 -45.84 2.78 -21.75
CA PHE A 45 -45.92 1.46 -21.12
C PHE A 45 -47.14 1.36 -20.20
N TRP A 46 -47.28 2.34 -19.29
CA TRP A 46 -48.37 2.34 -18.34
C TRP A 46 -49.70 2.61 -19.03
N TYR A 47 -49.76 3.48 -20.04
CA TYR A 47 -50.96 3.66 -20.85
C TYR A 47 -51.46 2.33 -21.44
N ASN A 48 -50.58 1.58 -22.10
CA ASN A 48 -50.93 0.30 -22.70
C ASN A 48 -51.36 -0.71 -21.61
N LYS A 49 -50.59 -0.82 -20.52
CA LYS A 49 -50.91 -1.76 -19.41
C LYS A 49 -52.22 -1.44 -18.71
N LEU A 50 -52.50 -0.16 -18.47
CA LEU A 50 -53.63 0.30 -17.66
C LEU A 50 -54.94 0.37 -18.46
N TYR A 51 -54.87 0.74 -19.74
CA TYR A 51 -56.05 1.01 -20.57
C TYR A 51 -56.28 -0.02 -21.68
N LYS A 52 -55.25 -0.67 -22.22
CA LYS A 52 -55.42 -1.65 -23.30
C LYS A 52 -55.44 -3.09 -22.81
N GLU A 53 -54.47 -3.47 -21.99
CA GLU A 53 -54.36 -4.86 -21.49
C GLU A 53 -55.30 -5.12 -20.31
N GLY A 54 -55.61 -4.09 -19.53
CA GLY A 54 -56.40 -4.21 -18.31
C GLY A 54 -55.60 -4.83 -17.15
N TRP A 55 -55.97 -4.46 -15.93
CA TRP A 55 -55.36 -5.00 -14.70
C TRP A 55 -56.43 -5.72 -13.89
N GLN A 56 -56.17 -6.98 -13.51
CA GLN A 56 -57.21 -7.84 -12.91
C GLN A 56 -57.31 -7.73 -11.39
N THR A 57 -56.22 -7.39 -10.69
CA THR A 57 -56.24 -7.35 -9.22
C THR A 57 -56.70 -5.99 -8.72
N LYS A 58 -57.71 -6.00 -7.87
CA LYS A 58 -58.22 -4.82 -7.18
C LYS A 58 -58.00 -4.90 -5.68
N THR A 59 -57.82 -3.75 -5.05
CA THR A 59 -57.85 -3.60 -3.60
C THR A 59 -59.27 -3.78 -3.07
N LYS A 60 -59.42 -3.97 -1.75
CA LYS A 60 -60.74 -3.98 -1.08
C LYS A 60 -61.58 -2.72 -1.34
N LYS A 61 -60.95 -1.61 -1.72
CA LYS A 61 -61.59 -0.33 -2.04
C LYS A 61 -61.79 -0.12 -3.55
N GLY A 62 -61.64 -1.15 -4.38
CA GLY A 62 -61.93 -1.11 -5.83
C GLY A 62 -60.83 -0.51 -6.72
N ARG A 63 -59.72 -0.04 -6.15
CA ARG A 63 -58.54 0.50 -6.87
C ARG A 63 -57.73 -0.60 -7.54
N ASP A 64 -57.12 -0.35 -8.69
CA ASP A 64 -56.22 -1.30 -9.35
C ASP A 64 -54.92 -1.41 -8.53
N LEU A 65 -54.49 -2.63 -8.17
CA LEU A 65 -53.38 -2.89 -7.24
C LEU A 65 -52.13 -3.40 -7.98
N LEU A 66 -51.07 -2.61 -8.10
CA LEU A 66 -49.87 -2.99 -8.85
C LEU A 66 -48.70 -3.38 -7.94
N GLN A 67 -48.16 -4.58 -8.11
CA GLN A 67 -47.00 -5.05 -7.35
C GLN A 67 -45.70 -4.87 -8.14
N LEU A 68 -44.76 -4.11 -7.58
CA LEU A 68 -43.45 -3.78 -8.15
C LEU A 68 -42.33 -4.19 -7.17
N PRO A 69 -42.18 -5.49 -6.84
CA PRO A 69 -41.28 -5.95 -5.78
C PRO A 69 -39.78 -5.71 -6.07
N LYS A 70 -39.43 -5.52 -7.35
CA LYS A 70 -38.04 -5.29 -7.82
C LYS A 70 -37.69 -3.81 -8.00
N LEU A 71 -38.63 -2.89 -7.75
CA LEU A 71 -38.41 -1.46 -7.91
C LEU A 71 -38.06 -0.82 -6.56
N ASP A 72 -37.10 0.11 -6.56
CA ASP A 72 -36.76 0.89 -5.37
C ASP A 72 -37.87 1.92 -5.09
N PRO A 73 -38.45 1.97 -3.87
CA PRO A 73 -39.41 2.98 -3.46
C PRO A 73 -38.97 4.42 -3.77
N ILE A 74 -37.68 4.75 -3.59
CA ILE A 74 -37.16 6.10 -3.81
C ILE A 74 -37.25 6.48 -5.30
N LEU A 75 -36.92 5.55 -6.20
CA LEU A 75 -37.04 5.79 -7.64
C LEU A 75 -38.49 5.94 -8.08
N PHE A 76 -39.40 5.19 -7.45
CA PHE A 76 -40.82 5.29 -7.76
C PHE A 76 -41.41 6.61 -7.26
N GLU A 77 -40.98 7.09 -6.10
CA GLU A 77 -41.35 8.41 -5.58
C GLU A 77 -40.91 9.52 -6.54
N LEU A 78 -39.65 9.51 -7.00
CA LEU A 78 -39.16 10.46 -8.00
C LEU A 78 -39.95 10.38 -9.33
N PHE A 79 -40.31 9.17 -9.77
CA PHE A 79 -41.15 8.99 -10.94
C PHE A 79 -42.54 9.61 -10.73
N LEU A 80 -43.16 9.42 -9.57
CA LEU A 80 -44.42 10.06 -9.24
C LEU A 80 -44.27 11.58 -9.18
N GLU A 81 -43.24 12.12 -8.53
CA GLU A 81 -42.99 13.57 -8.54
C GLU A 81 -42.93 14.10 -9.98
N TYR A 82 -42.20 13.42 -10.87
CA TYR A 82 -42.11 13.80 -12.28
C TYR A 82 -43.46 13.73 -13.01
N VAL A 83 -44.29 12.72 -12.76
CA VAL A 83 -45.62 12.56 -13.39
C VAL A 83 -46.50 13.80 -13.15
N TYR A 84 -46.47 14.36 -11.94
CA TYR A 84 -47.36 15.47 -11.54
C TYR A 84 -46.73 16.84 -11.75
N THR A 85 -45.41 16.94 -11.68
CA THR A 85 -44.73 18.25 -11.75
C THR A 85 -44.06 18.49 -13.09
N ARG A 86 -43.73 17.44 -13.86
CA ARG A 86 -42.87 17.50 -15.06
C ARG A 86 -41.46 18.04 -14.81
N GLU A 87 -41.06 18.14 -13.55
CA GLU A 87 -39.74 18.57 -13.11
C GLU A 87 -39.26 17.57 -12.06
N VAL A 88 -37.96 17.27 -12.04
CA VAL A 88 -37.43 16.47 -10.95
C VAL A 88 -36.00 16.90 -10.67
N ALA A 89 -35.69 17.15 -9.40
CA ALA A 89 -34.34 17.46 -8.97
C ALA A 89 -33.58 16.15 -8.83
N ILE A 90 -32.93 15.71 -9.92
CA ILE A 90 -32.28 14.41 -9.92
C ILE A 90 -30.97 14.49 -9.15
N LYS A 91 -30.86 13.71 -8.06
CA LYS A 91 -29.57 13.49 -7.40
C LYS A 91 -28.68 12.63 -8.29
N SER A 92 -27.40 12.99 -8.41
CA SER A 92 -26.39 12.25 -9.18
C SER A 92 -26.41 10.74 -8.93
N SER A 93 -26.64 10.33 -7.67
CA SER A 93 -26.65 8.92 -7.25
C SER A 93 -27.84 8.10 -7.79
N LEU A 94 -28.97 8.74 -8.12
CA LEU A 94 -30.20 8.07 -8.56
C LEU A 94 -30.46 8.22 -10.06
N LEU A 95 -29.62 9.00 -10.73
CA LEU A 95 -29.83 9.44 -12.09
C LEU A 95 -29.88 8.30 -13.11
N PHE A 96 -28.92 7.37 -13.06
CA PHE A 96 -28.89 6.22 -13.97
C PHE A 96 -30.05 5.25 -13.77
N ASP A 97 -30.43 5.02 -12.52
CA ASP A 97 -31.52 4.11 -12.22
C ASP A 97 -32.86 4.72 -12.65
N LEU A 98 -33.04 6.02 -12.43
CA LEU A 98 -34.21 6.76 -12.93
C LEU A 98 -34.26 6.73 -14.47
N GLN A 99 -33.14 6.95 -15.15
CA GLN A 99 -33.06 6.92 -16.61
C GLN A 99 -33.40 5.53 -17.18
N LYS A 100 -32.83 4.46 -16.62
CA LYS A 100 -33.16 3.07 -17.02
C LYS A 100 -34.65 2.79 -16.84
N LYS A 101 -35.26 3.32 -15.78
CA LYS A 101 -36.70 3.17 -15.54
C LYS A 101 -37.54 4.03 -16.47
N ALA A 102 -37.09 5.22 -16.82
CA ALA A 102 -37.74 6.07 -17.82
C ALA A 102 -37.77 5.37 -19.19
N ASP A 103 -36.66 4.73 -19.59
CA ASP A 103 -36.61 3.91 -20.81
C ASP A 103 -37.53 2.68 -20.69
N GLN A 104 -37.42 1.91 -19.59
CA GLN A 104 -38.23 0.71 -19.37
C GLN A 104 -39.74 0.99 -19.37
N TYR A 105 -40.15 2.10 -18.76
CA TYR A 105 -41.55 2.50 -18.67
C TYR A 105 -41.96 3.46 -19.80
N GLY A 106 -41.12 3.69 -20.81
CA GLY A 106 -41.45 4.53 -21.96
C GLY A 106 -41.94 5.92 -21.55
N VAL A 107 -41.07 6.72 -20.92
CA VAL A 107 -41.35 8.09 -20.47
C VAL A 107 -40.54 9.08 -21.32
N PRO A 108 -41.01 9.45 -22.53
CA PRO A 108 -40.17 10.10 -23.54
C PRO A 108 -39.70 11.49 -23.14
N GLN A 109 -40.55 12.26 -22.44
CA GLN A 109 -40.20 13.63 -22.04
C GLN A 109 -39.15 13.65 -20.92
N LEU A 110 -39.15 12.65 -20.01
CA LEU A 110 -38.12 12.55 -18.96
C LEU A 110 -36.77 12.21 -19.59
N LYS A 111 -36.79 11.28 -20.55
CA LYS A 111 -35.63 10.95 -21.37
C LYS A 111 -35.09 12.18 -22.11
N LYS A 112 -35.97 12.98 -22.71
CA LYS A 112 -35.60 14.22 -23.40
C LYS A 112 -34.95 15.24 -22.46
N GLN A 113 -35.52 15.46 -21.27
CA GLN A 113 -34.94 16.37 -20.28
C GLN A 113 -33.55 15.92 -19.82
N PHE A 114 -33.36 14.61 -19.62
CA PHE A 114 -32.05 14.06 -19.31
C PHE A 114 -31.05 14.33 -20.44
N SER A 115 -31.46 14.12 -21.70
CA SER A 115 -30.64 14.39 -22.87
C SER A 115 -30.24 15.86 -23.01
N GLU A 116 -31.16 16.79 -22.74
CA GLU A 116 -30.92 18.23 -22.83
C GLU A 116 -29.95 18.75 -21.76
N LYS A 117 -29.99 18.18 -20.56
CA LYS A 117 -29.12 18.55 -19.43
C LYS A 117 -28.02 17.51 -19.17
N PHE A 118 -27.66 16.75 -20.21
CA PHE A 118 -26.77 15.60 -20.05
C PHE A 118 -25.43 15.99 -19.42
N ILE A 119 -24.81 17.07 -19.93
CA ILE A 119 -23.50 17.55 -19.48
C ILE A 119 -23.57 18.13 -18.06
N ASP A 120 -24.63 18.88 -17.75
CA ASP A 120 -24.82 19.54 -16.44
C ASP A 120 -24.92 18.52 -15.28
N ASN A 121 -25.28 17.28 -15.60
CA ASN A 121 -25.40 16.22 -14.62
C ASN A 121 -24.10 15.46 -14.37
N ILE A 122 -23.03 15.71 -15.14
CA ILE A 122 -21.75 15.02 -14.98
C ILE A 122 -20.97 15.62 -13.81
N ASP A 123 -20.52 14.76 -12.91
CA ASP A 123 -19.64 15.11 -11.79
C ASP A 123 -18.54 14.06 -11.58
N LEU A 124 -17.62 14.36 -10.66
CA LEU A 124 -16.49 13.46 -10.35
C LEU A 124 -16.93 12.09 -9.81
N THR A 125 -18.15 11.93 -9.30
CA THR A 125 -18.66 10.68 -8.71
C THR A 125 -19.37 9.81 -9.74
N ASN A 126 -19.98 10.41 -10.76
CA ASN A 126 -20.83 9.70 -11.71
C ASN A 126 -20.23 9.62 -13.13
N CYS A 127 -19.19 10.39 -13.44
CA CYS A 127 -18.62 10.53 -14.80
C CYS A 127 -18.27 9.19 -15.48
N LEU A 128 -17.70 8.22 -14.77
CA LEU A 128 -17.33 6.93 -15.36
C LEU A 128 -18.55 6.09 -15.76
N HIS A 129 -19.60 6.11 -14.94
CA HIS A 129 -20.87 5.45 -15.26
C HIS A 129 -21.59 6.18 -16.41
N PHE A 130 -21.41 7.50 -16.50
CA PHE A 130 -21.92 8.32 -17.59
C PHE A 130 -21.24 7.97 -18.91
N TYR A 131 -19.94 7.67 -18.86
CA TYR A 131 -19.21 7.21 -20.03
C TYR A 131 -19.74 5.87 -20.52
N GLU A 132 -19.94 4.89 -19.62
CA GLU A 132 -20.53 3.60 -19.97
C GLU A 132 -21.92 3.74 -20.60
N TYR A 133 -22.72 4.67 -20.07
CA TYR A 133 -24.04 4.97 -20.60
C TYR A 133 -23.97 5.66 -21.97
N ALA A 134 -23.09 6.63 -22.16
CA ALA A 134 -22.90 7.34 -23.42
C ALA A 134 -22.49 6.37 -24.55
N ILE A 135 -21.60 5.42 -24.26
CA ILE A 135 -21.25 4.34 -25.19
C ILE A 135 -22.49 3.52 -25.55
N GLY A 136 -23.28 3.13 -24.53
CA GLY A 136 -24.48 2.31 -24.73
C GLY A 136 -25.62 3.03 -25.46
N SER A 137 -25.68 4.36 -25.42
CA SER A 137 -26.71 5.15 -26.10
C SER A 137 -26.41 5.37 -27.59
N GLY A 138 -25.13 5.27 -27.99
CA GLY A 138 -24.68 5.52 -29.36
C GLY A 138 -24.61 7.00 -29.75
N VAL A 139 -24.81 7.93 -28.82
CA VAL A 139 -24.74 9.38 -29.06
C VAL A 139 -23.28 9.84 -28.98
N LYS A 140 -22.68 10.15 -30.13
CA LYS A 140 -21.24 10.46 -30.23
C LYS A 140 -20.84 11.72 -29.46
N GLU A 141 -21.72 12.72 -29.44
CA GLU A 141 -21.51 13.97 -28.73
C GLU A 141 -21.32 13.72 -27.22
N TRP A 142 -22.18 12.89 -26.63
CA TRP A 142 -22.09 12.51 -25.21
C TRP A 142 -20.77 11.80 -24.88
N VAL A 143 -20.35 10.88 -25.75
CA VAL A 143 -19.07 10.17 -25.57
C VAL A 143 -17.91 11.17 -25.59
N SER A 144 -17.91 12.10 -26.54
CA SER A 144 -16.89 13.14 -26.67
C SER A 144 -16.83 14.04 -25.43
N ASP A 145 -17.97 14.51 -24.94
CA ASP A 145 -18.02 15.45 -23.82
C ASP A 145 -17.66 14.79 -22.48
N VAL A 146 -18.16 13.57 -22.23
CA VAL A 146 -17.77 12.82 -21.03
C VAL A 146 -16.29 12.44 -21.07
N LYS A 147 -15.77 12.06 -22.25
CA LYS A 147 -14.33 11.75 -22.43
C LYS A 147 -13.45 12.96 -22.11
N LYS A 148 -13.82 14.16 -22.54
CA LYS A 148 -13.11 15.40 -22.17
C LYS A 148 -13.13 15.62 -20.66
N PHE A 149 -14.29 15.47 -20.02
CA PHE A 149 -14.42 15.63 -18.57
C PHE A 149 -13.54 14.63 -17.80
N ILE A 150 -13.55 13.36 -18.20
CA ILE A 150 -12.71 12.32 -17.57
C ILE A 150 -11.23 12.65 -17.75
N SER A 151 -10.82 12.99 -18.98
CA SER A 151 -9.42 13.27 -19.30
C SER A 151 -8.84 14.41 -18.43
N ILE A 152 -9.63 15.47 -18.19
CA ILE A 152 -9.22 16.61 -17.35
C ILE A 152 -9.13 16.23 -15.87
N ASN A 153 -10.00 15.33 -15.40
CA ASN A 153 -10.12 14.99 -13.97
C ASN A 153 -9.50 13.64 -13.58
N THR A 154 -8.68 13.07 -14.46
CA THR A 154 -8.16 11.68 -14.35
C THR A 154 -7.55 11.38 -12.99
N GLU A 155 -6.65 12.22 -12.50
CA GLU A 155 -5.92 12.00 -11.24
C GLU A 155 -6.88 11.93 -10.03
N ILE A 156 -7.82 12.87 -9.94
CA ILE A 156 -8.81 12.93 -8.85
C ILE A 156 -9.72 11.71 -8.91
N ILE A 157 -10.13 11.28 -10.11
CA ILE A 157 -11.00 10.11 -10.30
C ILE A 157 -10.30 8.82 -9.84
N LEU A 158 -9.01 8.64 -10.15
CA LEU A 158 -8.24 7.46 -9.77
C LEU A 158 -7.97 7.36 -8.26
N MET A 159 -7.91 8.50 -7.55
CA MET A 159 -7.75 8.53 -6.10
C MET A 159 -8.99 8.04 -5.33
N LYS A 160 -10.15 7.93 -5.98
CA LYS A 160 -11.38 7.51 -5.32
C LYS A 160 -11.44 6.01 -5.09
N LYS A 161 -11.89 5.61 -3.89
CA LYS A 161 -12.02 4.20 -3.48
C LYS A 161 -13.09 3.41 -4.25
N ASP A 162 -14.00 4.09 -4.92
CA ASP A 162 -15.07 3.53 -5.76
C ASP A 162 -14.78 3.68 -7.26
N CYS A 163 -13.56 4.06 -7.64
CA CYS A 163 -13.14 4.15 -9.03
C CYS A 163 -13.37 2.81 -9.76
N PHE A 164 -13.93 2.91 -10.97
CA PHE A 164 -14.37 1.80 -11.84
C PHE A 164 -15.43 0.85 -11.26
N GLU A 165 -15.87 1.03 -10.01
CA GLU A 165 -16.84 0.12 -9.39
C GLU A 165 -18.12 0.04 -10.23
N GLY A 166 -18.57 -1.18 -10.53
CA GLY A 166 -19.80 -1.39 -11.30
C GLY A 166 -19.65 -1.38 -12.83
N LEU A 167 -18.53 -0.90 -13.36
CA LEU A 167 -18.30 -0.83 -14.81
C LEU A 167 -17.96 -2.19 -15.45
N ARG A 168 -18.20 -2.27 -16.76
CA ARG A 168 -17.80 -3.38 -17.64
C ARG A 168 -16.31 -3.31 -17.96
N GLU A 169 -15.73 -4.48 -18.19
CA GLU A 169 -14.31 -4.62 -18.52
C GLU A 169 -13.95 -3.82 -19.80
N ASP A 170 -14.77 -3.94 -20.84
CA ASP A 170 -14.54 -3.24 -22.12
C ASP A 170 -14.58 -1.72 -21.97
N THR A 171 -15.47 -1.21 -21.14
CA THR A 171 -15.57 0.23 -20.87
C THR A 171 -14.33 0.74 -20.15
N ILE A 172 -13.79 -0.01 -19.19
CA ILE A 172 -12.55 0.35 -18.51
C ILE A 172 -11.38 0.35 -19.50
N LYS A 173 -11.28 -0.68 -20.36
CA LYS A 173 -10.24 -0.72 -21.41
C LYS A 173 -10.31 0.48 -22.34
N GLU A 174 -11.51 0.90 -22.72
CA GLU A 174 -11.71 2.07 -23.57
C GLU A 174 -11.28 3.36 -22.86
N ILE A 175 -11.62 3.51 -21.57
CA ILE A 175 -11.17 4.65 -20.75
C ILE A 175 -9.64 4.71 -20.65
N LEU A 176 -8.99 3.57 -20.41
CA LEU A 176 -7.53 3.49 -20.34
C LEU A 176 -6.84 3.74 -21.69
N SER A 177 -7.58 3.69 -22.80
CA SER A 177 -7.07 3.99 -24.14
C SER A 177 -7.15 5.48 -24.50
N PHE A 178 -7.53 6.36 -23.57
CA PHE A 178 -7.61 7.79 -23.86
C PHE A 178 -6.19 8.38 -24.04
N GLU A 179 -6.00 9.16 -25.11
CA GLU A 179 -4.69 9.78 -25.45
C GLU A 179 -4.14 10.67 -24.32
N ASN A 180 -5.02 11.30 -23.53
CA ASN A 180 -4.66 12.24 -22.46
C ASN A 180 -4.93 11.68 -21.05
N PHE A 181 -4.90 10.35 -20.86
CA PHE A 181 -5.04 9.74 -19.54
C PHE A 181 -3.73 9.87 -18.73
N LEU A 182 -3.37 11.11 -18.39
CA LEU A 182 -2.13 11.43 -17.67
C LEU A 182 -2.32 11.09 -16.18
N SER A 183 -1.76 9.97 -15.75
CA SER A 183 -1.73 9.59 -14.34
C SER A 183 -0.57 8.66 -14.04
N PRO A 184 -0.05 8.65 -12.79
CA PRO A 184 0.95 7.68 -12.39
C PRO A 184 0.41 6.26 -12.60
N GLU A 185 1.16 5.44 -13.34
CA GLU A 185 0.71 4.11 -13.76
C GLU A 185 0.33 3.21 -12.57
N ILE A 186 0.99 3.41 -11.42
CA ILE A 186 0.66 2.71 -10.18
C ILE A 186 -0.77 3.01 -9.69
N GLN A 187 -1.29 4.21 -9.89
CA GLN A 187 -2.66 4.56 -9.49
C GLN A 187 -3.68 3.82 -10.37
N ILE A 188 -3.39 3.69 -11.67
CA ILE A 188 -4.19 2.89 -12.60
C ILE A 188 -4.24 1.45 -12.14
N PHE A 189 -3.08 0.86 -11.83
CA PHE A 189 -2.98 -0.50 -11.34
C PHE A 189 -3.77 -0.72 -10.03
N ARG A 190 -3.64 0.19 -9.05
CA ARG A 190 -4.36 0.10 -7.77
C ARG A 190 -5.88 0.21 -7.96
N ALA A 191 -6.34 1.11 -8.83
CA ALA A 191 -7.77 1.25 -9.17
C ALA A 191 -8.31 -0.04 -9.82
N LEU A 192 -7.59 -0.60 -10.79
CA LEU A 192 -7.94 -1.88 -11.43
C LEU A 192 -7.97 -3.05 -10.45
N ARG A 193 -7.00 -3.10 -9.53
CA ARG A 193 -6.93 -4.15 -8.49
C ARG A 193 -8.16 -4.11 -7.58
N ASN A 194 -8.54 -2.92 -7.12
CA ASN A 194 -9.73 -2.73 -6.29
C ASN A 194 -11.02 -3.11 -7.04
N TRP A 195 -11.16 -2.68 -8.30
CA TRP A 195 -12.28 -3.10 -9.15
C TRP A 195 -12.36 -4.63 -9.29
N ALA A 196 -11.24 -5.28 -9.57
CA ALA A 196 -11.18 -6.73 -9.74
C ALA A 196 -11.54 -7.47 -8.44
N GLN A 197 -11.11 -6.97 -7.28
CA GLN A 197 -11.49 -7.49 -5.96
C GLN A 197 -13.01 -7.43 -5.75
N LYS A 198 -13.61 -6.24 -5.88
CA LYS A 198 -15.06 -6.06 -5.71
C LYS A 198 -15.88 -6.87 -6.72
N ARG A 199 -15.39 -7.00 -7.96
CA ARG A 199 -16.07 -7.79 -9.00
C ARG A 199 -16.10 -9.28 -8.64
N VAL A 200 -14.98 -9.83 -8.17
CA VAL A 200 -14.89 -11.23 -7.71
C VAL A 200 -15.78 -11.46 -6.48
N GLU A 201 -15.79 -10.54 -5.52
CA GLU A 201 -16.67 -10.60 -4.35
C GLU A 201 -18.14 -10.62 -4.76
N LYS A 202 -18.58 -9.70 -5.61
CA LYS A 202 -19.95 -9.64 -6.11
C LYS A 202 -20.36 -10.90 -6.88
N MET A 203 -19.45 -11.48 -7.67
CA MET A 203 -19.69 -12.75 -8.34
C MET A 203 -19.86 -13.90 -7.35
N ARG A 204 -18.99 -13.98 -6.32
CA ARG A 204 -19.09 -14.99 -5.24
C ARG A 204 -20.41 -14.86 -4.47
N SER A 205 -20.80 -13.65 -4.10
CA SER A 205 -22.07 -13.41 -3.39
C SER A 205 -23.28 -13.83 -4.23
N LYS A 206 -23.29 -13.56 -5.54
CA LYS A 206 -24.36 -14.04 -6.44
C LYS A 206 -24.38 -15.57 -6.56
N MET A 207 -23.21 -16.19 -6.62
CA MET A 207 -23.03 -17.64 -6.73
C MET A 207 -23.48 -18.38 -5.47
N LEU A 208 -23.27 -17.80 -4.28
CA LEU A 208 -23.80 -18.31 -3.00
C LEU A 208 -25.34 -18.30 -2.95
N LEU A 209 -26.00 -17.43 -3.73
CA LEU A 209 -27.47 -17.37 -3.83
C LEU A 209 -28.06 -18.29 -4.91
N SER A 210 -27.25 -18.83 -5.84
CA SER A 210 -27.71 -19.69 -6.93
C SER A 210 -27.01 -21.06 -6.83
N SER A 211 -27.71 -22.08 -6.36
CA SER A 211 -27.20 -23.43 -6.08
C SER A 211 -26.68 -24.23 -7.29
N GLU A 212 -26.51 -23.66 -8.48
CA GLU A 212 -26.43 -24.43 -9.73
C GLU A 212 -25.16 -24.29 -10.58
N LEU A 213 -24.08 -23.61 -10.16
CA LEU A 213 -22.93 -23.40 -11.06
C LEU A 213 -21.56 -23.67 -10.41
N GLN A 214 -21.36 -24.84 -9.78
CA GLN A 214 -20.06 -25.18 -9.18
C GLN A 214 -18.92 -25.50 -10.19
N ASN A 215 -19.15 -25.47 -11.51
CA ASN A 215 -18.17 -25.96 -12.50
C ASN A 215 -17.82 -24.98 -13.66
N LYS A 216 -17.76 -23.67 -13.41
CA LYS A 216 -17.08 -22.72 -14.32
C LYS A 216 -15.83 -22.15 -13.64
N SER A 217 -14.71 -22.14 -14.37
CA SER A 217 -13.40 -21.64 -13.95
C SER A 217 -13.52 -20.48 -12.96
N LYS A 218 -13.04 -20.69 -11.73
CA LYS A 218 -13.16 -19.72 -10.63
C LYS A 218 -12.43 -18.45 -11.03
N VAL A 219 -13.16 -17.45 -11.54
CA VAL A 219 -12.60 -16.16 -11.94
C VAL A 219 -11.88 -15.56 -10.73
N THR A 220 -10.58 -15.32 -10.87
CA THR A 220 -9.75 -14.74 -9.82
C THR A 220 -9.41 -13.29 -10.14
N VAL A 221 -9.01 -12.53 -9.12
CA VAL A 221 -8.49 -11.17 -9.27
C VAL A 221 -7.33 -11.16 -10.27
N LYS A 222 -6.44 -12.15 -10.19
CA LYS A 222 -5.31 -12.33 -11.12
C LYS A 222 -5.78 -12.52 -12.56
N THR A 223 -6.79 -13.35 -12.80
CA THR A 223 -7.33 -13.59 -14.15
C THR A 223 -7.93 -12.32 -14.75
N LEU A 224 -8.65 -11.52 -13.95
CA LEU A 224 -9.21 -10.25 -14.40
C LEU A 224 -8.12 -9.22 -14.71
N LEU A 225 -7.13 -9.07 -13.82
CA LEU A 225 -6.04 -8.11 -14.01
C LEU A 225 -5.16 -8.45 -15.23
N LYS A 226 -4.98 -9.73 -15.55
CA LYS A 226 -4.30 -10.16 -16.79
C LYS A 226 -5.00 -9.62 -18.05
N GLY A 227 -6.31 -9.43 -18.03
CA GLY A 227 -7.05 -8.82 -19.14
C GLY A 227 -6.67 -7.36 -19.41
N PHE A 228 -6.00 -6.69 -18.47
CA PHE A 228 -5.57 -5.30 -18.58
C PHE A 228 -4.06 -5.15 -18.81
N SER A 229 -3.32 -6.24 -19.01
CA SER A 229 -1.85 -6.20 -18.99
C SER A 229 -1.25 -5.27 -20.04
N SER A 230 -1.90 -5.14 -21.21
CA SER A 230 -1.50 -4.26 -22.32
C SER A 230 -1.79 -2.78 -22.09
N TYR A 231 -2.62 -2.46 -21.08
CA TYR A 231 -3.01 -1.09 -20.76
C TYR A 231 -2.17 -0.50 -19.62
N ILE A 232 -1.41 -1.34 -18.92
CA ILE A 232 -0.55 -0.92 -17.82
C ILE A 232 0.89 -0.80 -18.33
N LYS A 233 1.39 0.44 -18.43
CA LYS A 233 2.74 0.71 -18.94
C LYS A 233 3.78 0.59 -17.84
N LEU A 234 4.27 -0.63 -17.62
CA LEU A 234 5.25 -0.94 -16.58
C LEU A 234 6.51 -0.05 -16.64
N ASP A 235 6.88 0.42 -17.84
CA ASP A 235 8.02 1.32 -18.05
C ASP A 235 7.87 2.69 -17.33
N TYR A 236 6.65 3.07 -16.93
CA TYR A 236 6.37 4.33 -16.23
C TYR A 236 6.27 4.16 -14.71
N MET A 237 6.66 3.00 -14.17
CA MET A 237 6.63 2.69 -12.74
C MET A 237 8.02 2.66 -12.13
N ASN A 238 8.14 3.10 -10.87
CA ASN A 238 9.37 2.89 -10.11
C ASN A 238 9.47 1.42 -9.62
N PHE A 239 10.64 1.04 -9.10
CA PHE A 239 10.88 -0.32 -8.62
C PHE A 239 9.89 -0.80 -7.55
N GLN A 240 9.52 0.07 -6.60
CA GLN A 240 8.60 -0.28 -5.53
C GLN A 240 7.18 -0.57 -6.05
N ASP A 241 6.75 0.19 -7.05
CA ASP A 241 5.49 -0.01 -7.75
C ASP A 241 5.49 -1.33 -8.53
N LEU A 242 6.59 -1.66 -9.23
CA LEU A 242 6.76 -2.93 -9.93
C LEU A 242 6.71 -4.15 -8.99
N VAL A 243 7.26 -4.01 -7.77
CA VAL A 243 7.14 -5.04 -6.72
C VAL A 243 5.68 -5.22 -6.27
N GLU A 244 4.90 -4.14 -6.17
CA GLU A 244 3.47 -4.23 -5.86
C GLU A 244 2.71 -4.97 -6.95
N VAL A 245 2.99 -4.65 -8.22
CA VAL A 245 2.41 -5.33 -9.39
C VAL A 245 2.77 -6.82 -9.41
N HIS A 246 4.02 -7.16 -9.11
CA HIS A 246 4.47 -8.55 -9.01
C HIS A 246 3.72 -9.33 -7.92
N LYS A 247 3.54 -8.75 -6.73
CA LYS A 247 2.82 -9.38 -5.61
C LYS A 247 1.36 -9.70 -5.93
N ALA A 248 0.73 -8.96 -6.84
CA ALA A 248 -0.61 -9.27 -7.31
C ALA A 248 -0.66 -10.46 -8.30
N GLY A 249 0.51 -10.94 -8.74
CA GLY A 249 0.68 -12.14 -9.56
C GLY A 249 0.22 -11.97 -11.01
N VAL A 250 0.12 -10.73 -11.50
CA VAL A 250 -0.44 -10.40 -12.83
C VAL A 250 0.55 -10.73 -13.94
N TYR A 251 1.81 -10.36 -13.77
CA TYR A 251 2.90 -10.56 -14.73
C TYR A 251 3.83 -11.66 -14.23
N ASP A 252 4.34 -12.48 -15.15
CA ASP A 252 5.43 -13.40 -14.84
C ASP A 252 6.75 -12.65 -14.61
N VAL A 253 7.69 -13.36 -13.99
CA VAL A 253 8.99 -12.82 -13.60
C VAL A 253 9.78 -12.37 -14.84
N GLU A 254 9.61 -13.05 -15.98
CA GLU A 254 10.35 -12.80 -17.21
C GLU A 254 9.89 -11.49 -17.89
N THR A 255 8.59 -11.24 -17.96
CA THR A 255 8.01 -9.99 -18.49
C THR A 255 8.45 -8.79 -17.64
N LEU A 256 8.37 -8.91 -16.32
CA LEU A 256 8.84 -7.86 -15.41
C LEU A 256 10.36 -7.66 -15.52
N PHE A 257 11.12 -8.76 -15.65
CA PHE A 257 12.56 -8.69 -15.83
C PHE A 257 12.92 -7.94 -17.12
N HIS A 258 12.27 -8.22 -18.25
CA HIS A 258 12.51 -7.52 -19.51
C HIS A 258 12.22 -6.01 -19.42
N THR A 259 11.07 -5.61 -18.87
CA THR A 259 10.74 -4.20 -18.64
C THR A 259 11.76 -3.52 -17.72
N ILE A 260 12.08 -4.15 -16.58
CA ILE A 260 13.07 -3.63 -15.64
C ILE A 260 14.43 -3.47 -16.35
N THR A 261 14.83 -4.45 -17.16
CA THR A 261 16.09 -4.41 -17.91
C THR A 261 16.10 -3.38 -19.05
N GLY A 262 14.99 -3.20 -19.76
CA GLY A 262 14.88 -2.21 -20.83
C GLY A 262 14.96 -0.79 -20.26
N LEU A 263 14.20 -0.51 -19.20
CA LEU A 263 14.21 0.78 -18.53
C LEU A 263 15.57 1.21 -18.06
N ALA A 264 16.32 0.28 -17.49
CA ALA A 264 17.62 0.62 -16.96
C ALA A 264 18.72 0.70 -18.03
N ILE A 265 18.56 0.04 -19.18
CA ILE A 265 19.40 0.33 -20.37
C ILE A 265 19.11 1.74 -20.91
N GLU A 266 17.84 2.13 -21.05
CA GLU A 266 17.44 3.45 -21.58
C GLU A 266 17.85 4.62 -20.67
N ASN A 267 17.91 4.40 -19.36
CA ASN A 267 18.27 5.42 -18.37
C ASN A 267 19.75 5.34 -17.92
N ASP A 268 20.57 4.53 -18.60
CA ASP A 268 21.98 4.24 -18.23
C ASP A 268 22.14 3.81 -16.75
N LEU A 269 21.10 3.20 -16.20
CA LEU A 269 21.06 2.65 -14.86
C LEU A 269 21.71 1.26 -14.90
N LYS A 270 22.71 1.03 -14.05
CA LYS A 270 23.26 -0.32 -13.88
C LYS A 270 22.18 -1.22 -13.28
N LEU A 271 21.67 -2.17 -14.06
CA LEU A 271 20.76 -3.18 -13.53
C LEU A 271 21.48 -4.08 -12.55
N PRO A 272 20.93 -4.26 -11.33
CA PRO A 272 21.33 -5.40 -10.54
C PRO A 272 20.83 -6.65 -11.27
N LEU A 273 21.76 -7.43 -11.83
CA LEU A 273 21.48 -8.79 -12.33
C LEU A 273 20.66 -9.53 -11.26
N PHE A 274 19.41 -9.88 -11.57
CA PHE A 274 18.61 -10.79 -10.75
C PHE A 274 19.21 -12.20 -10.85
N THR A 275 20.29 -12.43 -10.12
CA THR A 275 20.62 -13.78 -9.67
C THR A 275 19.80 -14.07 -8.40
N ARG A 276 19.51 -15.34 -8.09
CA ARG A 276 18.80 -15.75 -6.86
C ARG A 276 19.50 -15.28 -5.56
N SER A 277 20.72 -14.80 -5.69
CA SER A 277 21.46 -13.94 -4.77
C SER A 277 21.33 -12.49 -5.26
N GLY A 278 20.88 -11.53 -4.44
CA GLY A 278 21.00 -10.10 -4.78
C GLY A 278 22.43 -9.76 -5.22
N PRO A 279 22.69 -8.59 -5.86
CA PRO A 279 24.01 -8.28 -6.44
C PRO A 279 25.10 -8.69 -5.46
N GLN A 280 26.00 -9.58 -5.90
CA GLN A 280 27.22 -9.88 -5.16
C GLN A 280 27.87 -8.53 -4.88
N LEU A 281 28.24 -8.25 -3.63
CA LEU A 281 28.90 -7.01 -3.19
C LEU A 281 30.36 -7.05 -3.67
N PRO A 282 30.73 -6.71 -4.92
CA PRO A 282 32.06 -7.03 -5.40
C PRO A 282 33.02 -5.99 -4.80
N ASN A 283 33.99 -6.44 -4.00
CA ASN A 283 35.07 -5.63 -3.43
C ASN A 283 34.68 -4.56 -2.38
N MET A 284 33.55 -4.71 -1.69
CA MET A 284 33.21 -3.82 -0.56
C MET A 284 34.16 -4.04 0.63
N LYS A 285 34.65 -2.95 1.21
CA LYS A 285 35.62 -2.93 2.31
C LYS A 285 34.93 -2.58 3.63
N VAL A 286 35.16 -3.38 4.66
CA VAL A 286 34.64 -3.14 6.01
C VAL A 286 35.78 -2.87 6.98
N LEU A 287 35.68 -1.79 7.75
CA LEU A 287 36.62 -1.50 8.83
C LEU A 287 35.99 -1.86 10.18
N PHE A 288 36.65 -2.77 10.90
CA PHE A 288 36.26 -3.15 12.24
C PHE A 288 37.08 -2.35 13.26
N LEU A 289 36.42 -1.40 13.92
CA LEU A 289 36.99 -0.61 15.02
C LEU A 289 36.78 -1.37 16.32
N ALA A 290 37.85 -1.93 16.87
CA ALA A 290 37.78 -2.79 18.05
C ALA A 290 38.84 -2.51 19.08
N VAL A 291 38.47 -2.78 20.32
CA VAL A 291 39.38 -2.84 21.46
C VAL A 291 40.03 -4.22 21.58
N CYS A 292 41.37 -4.29 21.51
CA CYS A 292 42.15 -5.55 21.60
C CYS A 292 43.35 -5.41 22.54
N ARG A 293 43.60 -6.41 23.41
CA ARG A 293 44.88 -6.55 24.15
C ARG A 293 45.72 -7.65 23.49
N GLY A 294 46.94 -7.30 23.05
CA GLY A 294 47.98 -8.28 22.70
C GLY A 294 47.84 -8.98 21.34
N GLY A 295 47.24 -8.33 20.33
CA GLY A 295 47.15 -8.87 18.97
C GLY A 295 45.82 -8.58 18.29
N LYS A 296 45.52 -9.33 17.21
CA LYS A 296 44.24 -9.23 16.49
C LYS A 296 43.06 -9.49 17.43
N PRO A 297 41.92 -8.80 17.27
CA PRO A 297 40.75 -9.05 18.11
C PRO A 297 40.36 -10.52 18.03
N LYS A 298 40.11 -11.17 19.18
CA LYS A 298 39.49 -12.50 19.25
C LYS A 298 38.03 -12.39 18.82
N ILE A 299 37.80 -12.21 17.53
CA ILE A 299 36.48 -12.05 16.89
C ILE A 299 36.41 -12.86 15.59
N ASP A 300 37.27 -13.86 15.43
CA ASP A 300 37.49 -14.56 14.17
C ASP A 300 36.18 -15.07 13.54
N HIS A 301 35.15 -15.44 14.30
CA HIS A 301 33.83 -15.80 13.74
C HIS A 301 32.99 -14.63 13.23
N ILE A 302 33.12 -13.42 13.77
CA ILE A 302 32.41 -12.23 13.22
C ILE A 302 33.04 -11.90 11.87
N VAL A 303 34.38 -11.88 11.81
CA VAL A 303 35.14 -11.65 10.58
C VAL A 303 34.87 -12.77 9.59
N GLU A 304 34.95 -14.04 9.99
CA GLU A 304 34.57 -15.18 9.15
C GLU A 304 33.12 -15.10 8.70
N SER A 305 32.15 -14.71 9.54
CA SER A 305 30.73 -14.60 9.16
C SER A 305 30.46 -13.47 8.16
N ILE A 306 31.26 -12.41 8.19
CA ILE A 306 31.22 -11.30 7.24
C ILE A 306 31.95 -11.71 5.95
N SER A 307 33.11 -12.36 6.08
CA SER A 307 33.98 -12.84 4.99
C SER A 307 33.45 -14.08 4.27
N SER A 308 32.60 -14.90 4.90
CA SER A 308 31.90 -16.03 4.28
C SER A 308 30.68 -15.59 3.46
N GLY A 309 30.31 -14.30 3.56
CA GLY A 309 29.27 -13.66 2.76
C GLY A 309 29.83 -12.98 1.51
N SER A 310 29.10 -12.01 0.96
CA SER A 310 29.52 -11.29 -0.26
C SER A 310 30.56 -10.18 -0.03
N VAL A 311 31.13 -10.01 1.17
CA VAL A 311 32.02 -8.86 1.51
C VAL A 311 33.48 -9.20 1.23
N GLY A 312 34.14 -8.40 0.38
CA GLY A 312 35.45 -8.74 -0.20
C GLY A 312 36.69 -8.45 0.64
N ASN A 313 36.64 -7.58 1.66
CA ASN A 313 37.82 -7.27 2.50
C ASN A 313 37.43 -6.70 3.89
N VAL A 314 37.96 -7.28 4.97
CA VAL A 314 37.76 -6.81 6.36
C VAL A 314 39.11 -6.39 6.96
N SER A 315 39.20 -5.14 7.40
CA SER A 315 40.37 -4.60 8.12
C SER A 315 40.06 -4.33 9.58
N HIS A 316 41.08 -4.22 10.41
CA HIS A 316 40.96 -3.95 11.84
C HIS A 316 41.76 -2.72 12.25
N HIS A 317 41.23 -1.95 13.20
CA HIS A 317 41.95 -0.85 13.83
C HIS A 317 41.72 -0.88 15.35
N ASN A 318 42.82 -0.80 16.12
CA ASN A 318 42.75 -0.79 17.58
C ASN A 318 42.48 0.63 18.10
N ILE A 319 41.25 0.87 18.56
CA ILE A 319 40.79 2.20 18.99
C ILE A 319 41.26 2.63 20.39
N ILE A 320 41.99 1.77 21.12
CA ILE A 320 42.74 2.18 22.33
C ILE A 320 44.10 2.78 21.96
N GLU A 321 44.75 2.23 20.92
CA GLU A 321 46.12 2.63 20.58
C GLU A 321 46.12 3.96 19.83
N THR A 322 45.18 4.13 18.89
CA THR A 322 45.03 5.36 18.11
C THR A 322 43.58 5.56 17.69
N THR A 323 43.16 6.81 17.52
CA THR A 323 41.88 7.15 16.90
C THR A 323 42.06 7.27 15.38
N PRO A 324 41.32 6.52 14.54
CA PRO A 324 41.47 6.60 13.10
C PRO A 324 41.00 7.96 12.57
N THR A 325 41.72 8.51 11.59
CA THR A 325 41.29 9.73 10.90
C THR A 325 40.07 9.46 10.03
N PHE A 326 39.31 10.52 9.74
CA PHE A 326 38.18 10.41 8.83
C PHE A 326 38.62 9.92 7.44
N GLU A 327 39.74 10.41 6.92
CA GLU A 327 40.27 10.04 5.61
C GLU A 327 40.54 8.53 5.55
N LYS A 328 41.12 7.98 6.62
CA LYS A 328 41.36 6.54 6.73
C LYS A 328 40.06 5.74 6.81
N MET A 329 39.10 6.21 7.60
CA MET A 329 37.77 5.59 7.71
C MET A 329 37.04 5.61 6.37
N ASN A 330 37.18 6.69 5.59
CA ASN A 330 36.49 6.86 4.32
C ASN A 330 37.03 6.00 3.17
N GLU A 331 38.17 5.32 3.34
CA GLU A 331 38.64 4.28 2.41
C GLU A 331 37.75 3.02 2.42
N TYR A 332 36.85 2.90 3.40
CA TYR A 332 35.96 1.77 3.63
C TYR A 332 34.50 2.14 3.33
N ASP A 333 33.67 1.12 3.10
CA ASP A 333 32.26 1.25 2.70
C ASP A 333 31.30 1.06 3.87
N ALA A 334 31.73 0.34 4.91
CA ALA A 334 31.02 0.25 6.18
C ALA A 334 32.00 0.14 7.35
N ILE A 335 31.51 0.54 8.52
CA ILE A 335 32.26 0.45 9.78
C ILE A 335 31.48 -0.39 10.78
N VAL A 336 32.17 -1.27 11.49
CA VAL A 336 31.63 -1.96 12.67
C VAL A 336 32.40 -1.49 13.89
N VAL A 337 31.71 -0.99 14.92
CA VAL A 337 32.35 -0.45 16.13
C VAL A 337 32.01 -1.29 17.35
N ARG A 338 33.06 -1.67 18.08
CA ARG A 338 32.97 -2.39 19.34
C ARG A 338 33.97 -1.85 20.36
N SER A 339 33.47 -1.42 21.51
CA SER A 339 34.25 -1.21 22.72
C SER A 339 34.20 -2.42 23.68
N ARG A 340 35.10 -2.44 24.67
CA ARG A 340 35.23 -3.46 25.70
C ARG A 340 35.23 -2.80 27.08
N ASN A 341 34.66 -3.48 28.06
CA ASN A 341 34.66 -3.03 29.44
C ASN A 341 36.09 -2.84 29.98
N GLY A 342 36.32 -1.73 30.67
CA GLY A 342 37.58 -1.43 31.34
C GLY A 342 38.71 -0.95 30.42
N GLU A 343 38.39 -0.53 29.19
CA GLU A 343 39.36 -0.08 28.21
C GLU A 343 38.92 1.27 27.63
N VAL A 344 39.68 2.32 27.96
CA VAL A 344 39.39 3.69 27.54
C VAL A 344 39.77 3.86 26.07
N LEU A 345 38.90 4.51 25.29
CA LEU A 345 39.20 4.83 23.89
C LEU A 345 40.25 5.95 23.82
N ASN A 346 41.15 5.91 22.83
CA ASN A 346 42.22 6.89 22.69
C ASN A 346 41.70 8.34 22.64
N ASP A 347 40.65 8.56 21.85
CA ASP A 347 39.91 9.83 21.81
C ASP A 347 38.43 9.53 21.44
N PRO A 348 37.55 9.36 22.44
CA PRO A 348 36.15 8.97 22.21
C PRO A 348 35.34 10.05 21.48
N THR A 349 35.69 11.32 21.66
CA THR A 349 34.99 12.47 21.05
C THR A 349 35.34 12.59 19.58
N THR A 350 36.64 12.54 19.24
CA THR A 350 37.08 12.58 17.83
C THR A 350 36.57 11.35 17.08
N LEU A 351 36.55 10.17 17.71
CA LEU A 351 35.99 8.97 17.10
C LEU A 351 34.52 9.18 16.70
N GLY A 352 33.66 9.66 17.62
CA GLY A 352 32.26 9.88 17.28
C GLY A 352 32.06 11.02 16.28
N ASN A 353 32.86 12.09 16.34
CA ASN A 353 32.80 13.14 15.31
C ASN A 353 33.12 12.57 13.91
N ASN A 354 34.11 11.68 13.79
CA ASN A 354 34.45 11.02 12.55
C ASN A 354 33.39 10.02 12.10
N LEU A 355 32.75 9.28 13.03
CA LEU A 355 31.64 8.38 12.71
C LEU A 355 30.39 9.12 12.20
N ALA A 356 30.04 10.26 12.81
CA ALA A 356 28.96 11.11 12.33
C ALA A 356 29.25 11.59 10.90
N LYS A 357 30.47 12.08 10.65
CA LYS A 357 30.92 12.49 9.32
C LYS A 357 30.91 11.33 8.31
N PHE A 358 31.22 10.11 8.75
CA PHE A 358 31.17 8.91 7.91
C PHE A 358 29.73 8.55 7.51
N VAL A 359 28.77 8.65 8.43
CA VAL A 359 27.35 8.46 8.09
C VAL A 359 26.85 9.58 7.17
N GLU A 360 27.33 10.80 7.33
CA GLU A 360 27.02 11.94 6.46
C GLU A 360 27.48 11.77 5.00
N THR A 361 28.40 10.84 4.70
CA THR A 361 28.77 10.50 3.31
C THR A 361 27.85 9.45 2.67
N GLY A 362 26.78 9.05 3.36
CA GLY A 362 25.84 8.03 2.87
C GLY A 362 26.23 6.60 3.23
N LYS A 363 27.41 6.38 3.80
CA LYS A 363 27.94 5.08 4.25
C LYS A 363 27.40 4.69 5.62
N GLY A 364 27.49 3.41 5.98
CA GLY A 364 26.80 2.93 7.18
C GLY A 364 27.69 2.36 8.28
N VAL A 365 27.15 2.42 9.50
CA VAL A 365 27.83 2.02 10.74
C VAL A 365 26.99 0.98 11.47
N VAL A 366 27.62 -0.13 11.89
CA VAL A 366 27.03 -1.12 12.80
C VAL A 366 27.66 -0.96 14.18
N VAL A 367 26.85 -0.69 15.19
CA VAL A 367 27.29 -0.47 16.57
C VAL A 367 26.93 -1.66 17.43
N MET A 368 27.94 -2.25 18.07
CA MET A 368 27.73 -3.24 19.14
C MET A 368 27.47 -2.50 20.45
N ALA A 369 26.20 -2.33 20.83
CA ALA A 369 25.71 -1.26 21.69
C ALA A 369 26.44 -1.11 23.04
N ILE A 370 26.52 -2.19 23.82
CA ILE A 370 26.87 -2.20 25.26
C ILE A 370 27.93 -1.16 25.67
N ASN A 371 29.22 -1.51 25.60
CA ASN A 371 30.27 -0.58 26.06
C ASN A 371 30.52 0.53 25.04
N SER A 372 30.08 0.35 23.78
CA SER A 372 30.25 1.37 22.74
C SER A 372 29.36 2.60 22.97
N LEU A 373 28.25 2.47 23.71
CA LEU A 373 27.30 3.56 23.95
C LEU A 373 27.28 4.06 25.40
N VAL A 374 27.97 3.39 26.32
CA VAL A 374 27.94 3.76 27.74
C VAL A 374 29.14 4.64 28.07
N ASN A 375 28.87 5.83 28.59
CA ASN A 375 29.89 6.83 28.88
C ASN A 375 30.30 6.84 30.36
N TYR A 376 30.94 5.76 30.81
CA TYR A 376 31.67 5.73 32.07
C TYR A 376 33.17 5.70 31.73
N ASP A 377 33.94 6.69 32.21
CA ASP A 377 35.40 6.75 32.04
C ASP A 377 35.93 6.71 30.59
N GLY A 378 35.18 7.24 29.61
CA GLY A 378 35.68 7.34 28.22
C GLY A 378 35.76 6.02 27.44
N ILE A 379 35.07 4.97 27.92
CA ILE A 379 35.01 3.66 27.24
C ILE A 379 34.04 3.64 26.05
N GLY A 380 33.06 4.53 26.03
CA GLY A 380 32.04 4.65 24.98
C GLY A 380 32.36 5.74 23.96
N ILE A 381 31.71 5.66 22.80
CA ILE A 381 31.76 6.71 21.77
C ILE A 381 31.12 7.98 22.34
N GLN A 382 31.70 9.15 22.05
CA GLN A 382 31.19 10.46 22.47
C GLN A 382 31.06 11.41 21.27
N GLY A 383 30.69 12.67 21.50
CA GLY A 383 30.61 13.69 20.46
C GLY A 383 29.42 13.50 19.52
N ARG A 384 29.52 14.07 18.31
CA ARG A 384 28.39 14.25 17.38
C ARG A 384 27.58 12.98 17.13
N PHE A 385 28.23 11.81 17.07
CA PHE A 385 27.54 10.55 16.81
C PHE A 385 26.48 10.21 17.87
N ILE A 386 26.74 10.55 19.13
CA ILE A 386 25.78 10.40 20.23
C ILE A 386 24.91 11.65 20.34
N ASP A 387 25.54 12.82 20.42
CA ASP A 387 24.86 14.09 20.78
C ASP A 387 23.85 14.55 19.71
N GLU A 388 24.11 14.28 18.43
CA GLU A 388 23.20 14.60 17.32
C GLU A 388 22.25 13.42 16.99
N GLY A 389 22.26 12.36 17.80
CA GLY A 389 21.32 11.25 17.69
C GLY A 389 21.47 10.39 16.44
N PHE A 390 22.69 10.08 16.01
CA PHE A 390 22.90 9.13 14.90
C PHE A 390 22.54 7.70 15.28
N VAL A 391 22.67 7.35 16.57
CA VAL A 391 22.35 6.03 17.10
C VAL A 391 20.83 5.84 17.25
N PRO A 392 20.24 4.76 16.70
CA PRO A 392 18.80 4.54 16.79
C PRO A 392 18.30 4.16 18.19
N LEU A 393 19.13 3.49 18.98
CA LEU A 393 18.84 3.12 20.36
C LEU A 393 19.00 4.32 21.29
N GLN A 394 18.05 4.53 22.21
CA GLN A 394 18.25 5.52 23.28
C GLN A 394 19.42 5.07 24.15
N VAL A 395 20.38 5.95 24.43
CA VAL A 395 21.48 5.59 25.32
C VAL A 395 20.97 5.51 26.76
N GLY A 396 21.10 4.33 27.36
CA GLY A 396 20.76 4.06 28.76
C GLY A 396 21.93 3.41 29.50
N GLU A 397 21.67 2.89 30.70
CA GLU A 397 22.70 2.21 31.49
C GLU A 397 23.02 0.82 30.95
N ARG A 398 24.27 0.39 31.11
CA ARG A 398 24.61 -1.02 30.93
C ARG A 398 24.01 -1.81 32.07
N ILE A 399 23.20 -2.81 31.75
CA ILE A 399 22.69 -3.77 32.73
C ILE A 399 23.20 -5.17 32.47
N GLU A 400 23.15 -5.98 33.52
CA GLU A 400 23.31 -7.43 33.47
C GLU A 400 21.95 -8.05 33.80
N GLN A 401 21.56 -9.06 33.04
CA GLN A 401 20.30 -9.79 33.19
C GLN A 401 20.60 -11.28 33.12
N ASP A 402 19.66 -12.12 33.55
CA ASP A 402 19.72 -13.56 33.28
C ASP A 402 19.75 -13.84 31.77
N GLU A 403 19.80 -15.11 31.40
CA GLU A 403 19.67 -15.54 30.01
C GLU A 403 18.45 -14.89 29.34
N ARG A 404 18.70 -14.30 28.18
CA ARG A 404 17.69 -13.76 27.28
C ARG A 404 17.79 -14.44 25.93
N GLU A 405 16.66 -14.46 25.24
CA GLU A 405 16.52 -14.98 23.89
C GLU A 405 15.73 -14.00 23.02
N LEU A 406 15.76 -14.24 21.71
CA LEU A 406 14.98 -13.51 20.71
C LEU A 406 13.51 -13.53 21.12
N GLY A 407 12.94 -12.34 21.32
CA GLY A 407 11.53 -12.13 21.59
C GLY A 407 10.79 -11.75 20.32
N GLU A 408 9.96 -10.71 20.42
CA GLU A 408 9.13 -10.24 19.31
C GLU A 408 9.98 -9.71 18.13
N ILE A 409 9.64 -10.15 16.92
CA ILE A 409 10.18 -9.64 15.66
C ILE A 409 9.16 -8.66 15.08
N HIS A 410 9.37 -7.37 15.31
CA HIS A 410 8.49 -6.28 14.88
C HIS A 410 8.48 -6.11 13.36
N LEU A 411 9.61 -6.38 12.70
CA LEU A 411 9.76 -6.26 11.25
C LEU A 411 10.27 -7.58 10.63
N PRO A 412 9.41 -8.61 10.49
CA PRO A 412 9.82 -9.96 10.10
C PRO A 412 10.35 -10.07 8.67
N THR A 413 9.95 -9.14 7.79
CA THR A 413 10.46 -9.09 6.41
C THR A 413 11.70 -8.20 6.25
N HIS A 414 12.24 -7.64 7.34
CA HIS A 414 13.42 -6.79 7.28
C HIS A 414 14.66 -7.61 6.86
N PRO A 415 15.55 -7.10 5.99
CA PRO A 415 16.71 -7.87 5.52
C PRO A 415 17.62 -8.41 6.63
N ILE A 416 17.69 -7.71 7.77
CA ILE A 416 18.48 -8.14 8.94
C ILE A 416 17.95 -9.46 9.53
N MET A 417 16.65 -9.74 9.40
CA MET A 417 16.02 -10.96 9.91
C MET A 417 16.07 -12.14 8.93
N LYS A 418 16.71 -12.00 7.77
CA LYS A 418 16.78 -13.06 6.76
C LYS A 418 17.45 -14.31 7.33
N GLY A 419 16.68 -15.38 7.48
CA GLY A 419 17.16 -16.69 7.96
C GLY A 419 17.58 -16.72 9.43
N VAL A 420 17.13 -15.74 10.23
CA VAL A 420 17.30 -15.70 11.68
C VAL A 420 16.07 -16.34 12.31
N GLU A 421 16.26 -17.46 13.00
CA GLU A 421 15.20 -18.22 13.66
C GLU A 421 15.37 -18.23 15.17
N THR A 422 16.61 -18.27 15.66
CA THR A 422 16.92 -18.36 17.10
C THR A 422 18.07 -17.44 17.48
N PHE A 423 18.02 -16.84 18.67
CA PHE A 423 19.15 -16.14 19.27
C PHE A 423 19.04 -16.20 20.77
N LYS A 424 20.07 -16.70 21.47
CA LYS A 424 20.03 -16.88 22.92
C LYS A 424 21.40 -16.66 23.56
N THR A 425 21.40 -16.20 24.80
CA THR A 425 22.60 -16.01 25.62
C THR A 425 22.80 -17.11 26.65
N LYS A 426 24.04 -17.26 27.11
CA LYS A 426 24.42 -18.23 28.14
C LYS A 426 24.79 -17.50 29.44
N ASN A 427 24.28 -17.99 30.56
CA ASN A 427 24.38 -17.46 31.94
C ASN A 427 23.87 -16.02 32.12
N TYR A 428 24.45 -15.02 31.44
CA TYR A 428 24.06 -13.62 31.58
C TYR A 428 23.99 -12.89 30.24
N THR A 429 23.05 -11.93 30.17
CA THR A 429 22.90 -11.01 29.05
C THR A 429 23.41 -9.63 29.44
N HIS A 430 24.35 -9.10 28.65
CA HIS A 430 24.69 -7.68 28.69
C HIS A 430 23.94 -6.93 27.60
N LEU A 431 23.26 -5.86 27.99
CA LEU A 431 22.53 -4.98 27.10
C LEU A 431 22.45 -3.57 27.70
N ILE A 432 22.05 -2.61 26.89
CA ILE A 432 21.63 -1.27 27.31
C ILE A 432 20.19 -1.38 27.82
N GLY A 433 19.99 -1.09 29.11
CA GLY A 433 18.72 -1.22 29.82
C GLY A 433 17.78 -0.06 29.54
N THR A 434 17.24 0.00 28.32
CA THR A 434 16.27 1.00 27.90
C THR A 434 15.20 0.36 27.03
N HIS A 435 13.93 0.68 27.28
CA HIS A 435 12.82 0.28 26.40
C HIS A 435 12.60 1.26 25.25
N GLU A 436 13.36 2.36 25.22
CA GLU A 436 13.16 3.45 24.27
C GLU A 436 14.14 3.35 23.10
N ILE A 437 13.67 3.77 21.94
CA ILE A 437 14.52 4.08 20.79
C ILE A 437 14.56 5.60 20.63
N ASN A 438 15.72 6.14 20.29
CA ASN A 438 15.88 7.56 20.03
C ASN A 438 15.21 7.93 18.69
N SER A 439 15.54 7.19 17.63
CA SER A 439 14.94 7.41 16.30
C SER A 439 15.20 6.23 15.36
N GLY A 440 14.31 6.03 14.38
CA GLY A 440 14.41 4.91 13.43
C GLY A 440 13.44 3.79 13.77
N ASN A 441 13.82 2.56 13.43
CA ASN A 441 13.01 1.36 13.48
C ASN A 441 13.50 0.40 14.57
N LEU A 442 12.56 -0.14 15.35
CA LEU A 442 12.77 -1.33 16.17
C LEU A 442 12.49 -2.57 15.31
N ILE A 443 13.50 -3.42 15.08
CA ILE A 443 13.37 -4.60 14.22
C ILE A 443 13.01 -5.84 15.04
N ALA A 444 13.69 -6.03 16.18
CA ALA A 444 13.48 -7.16 17.07
C ALA A 444 13.77 -6.76 18.52
N SER A 445 13.08 -7.42 19.45
CA SER A 445 13.26 -7.26 20.90
C SER A 445 13.80 -8.53 21.53
N TRP A 446 14.43 -8.40 22.68
CA TRP A 446 14.62 -9.49 23.62
C TRP A 446 13.27 -9.97 24.16
N ASN A 447 13.20 -11.19 24.68
CA ASN A 447 11.98 -11.77 25.27
C ASN A 447 11.44 -11.01 26.51
N ASN A 448 12.19 -10.06 27.06
CA ASN A 448 11.75 -9.14 28.11
C ASN A 448 11.36 -7.74 27.60
N GLY A 449 11.26 -7.55 26.27
CA GLY A 449 10.81 -6.30 25.66
C GLY A 449 11.88 -5.20 25.54
N TYR A 450 13.13 -5.44 25.92
CA TYR A 450 14.21 -4.52 25.57
C TYR A 450 14.53 -4.62 24.07
N PRO A 451 14.88 -3.51 23.38
CA PRO A 451 15.35 -3.54 22.01
C PRO A 451 16.57 -4.46 21.85
N LEU A 452 16.52 -5.34 20.86
CA LEU A 452 17.64 -6.20 20.48
C LEU A 452 18.32 -5.67 19.20
N ILE A 453 17.53 -5.30 18.20
CA ILE A 453 18.01 -4.78 16.91
C ILE A 453 17.25 -3.51 16.59
N THR A 454 17.98 -2.41 16.40
CA THR A 454 17.43 -1.13 15.96
C THR A 454 18.20 -0.59 14.78
N GLU A 455 17.52 0.20 13.95
CA GLU A 455 18.06 0.66 12.67
C GLU A 455 17.56 2.06 12.35
N LYS A 456 18.44 2.92 11.82
CA LYS A 456 18.08 4.25 11.34
C LYS A 456 18.64 4.46 9.94
N THR A 457 17.75 4.55 8.96
CA THR A 457 18.03 5.02 7.60
C THR A 457 17.14 6.22 7.33
N LYS A 458 17.74 7.39 7.07
CA LYS A 458 16.98 8.60 6.74
C LYS A 458 16.45 8.51 5.31
N GLN A 459 15.15 8.67 5.10
CA GLN A 459 14.59 8.85 3.75
C GLN A 459 15.00 10.24 3.23
N GLY A 460 15.66 10.30 2.07
CA GLY A 460 16.24 11.52 1.49
C GLY A 460 17.77 11.42 1.39
N ALA A 461 18.30 11.75 0.21
CA ALA A 461 19.61 11.35 -0.34
C ALA A 461 20.91 11.69 0.44
N LYS A 462 20.86 12.18 1.68
CA LYS A 462 22.05 12.77 2.35
C LYS A 462 22.75 11.91 3.41
N TYR A 463 22.05 11.02 4.13
CA TYR A 463 22.65 10.31 5.29
C TYR A 463 22.63 8.80 5.13
N GLY A 464 23.68 8.16 5.65
CA GLY A 464 23.89 6.72 5.74
C GLY A 464 22.96 6.00 6.72
N SER A 465 23.21 4.70 6.88
CA SER A 465 22.41 3.82 7.74
C SER A 465 23.17 3.44 9.00
N VAL A 466 22.52 3.53 10.16
CA VAL A 466 23.10 3.08 11.43
C VAL A 466 22.29 1.92 11.99
N VAL A 467 22.95 0.79 12.25
CA VAL A 467 22.34 -0.36 12.92
C VAL A 467 22.94 -0.49 14.30
N CYS A 468 22.11 -0.67 15.32
CA CYS A 468 22.54 -0.91 16.69
C CYS A 468 22.08 -2.30 17.15
N LEU A 469 23.06 -3.11 17.58
CA LEU A 469 22.88 -4.47 18.07
C LEU A 469 23.09 -4.47 19.58
N ASN A 470 22.00 -4.66 20.33
CA ASN A 470 21.98 -4.52 21.79
C ASN A 470 22.35 -5.82 22.51
N PHE A 471 23.50 -6.37 22.16
CA PHE A 471 24.04 -7.59 22.75
C PHE A 471 25.56 -7.66 22.66
N HIS A 472 26.17 -8.59 23.41
CA HIS A 472 27.62 -8.73 23.42
C HIS A 472 28.10 -9.46 22.17
N PRO A 473 29.01 -8.89 21.36
CA PRO A 473 29.30 -9.43 20.04
C PRO A 473 29.99 -10.81 20.02
N CYS A 474 30.65 -11.25 21.10
CA CYS A 474 31.25 -12.59 21.14
C CYS A 474 30.23 -13.71 21.41
N SER A 475 30.44 -14.85 20.76
CA SER A 475 29.78 -16.11 21.09
C SER A 475 30.52 -16.92 22.15
N THR A 476 29.87 -17.99 22.62
CA THR A 476 30.45 -19.03 23.48
C THR A 476 31.61 -19.79 22.84
N LYS A 477 31.81 -19.70 21.51
CA LYS A 477 32.93 -20.34 20.80
C LYS A 477 34.29 -19.74 21.12
N ILE A 478 34.32 -18.43 21.41
CA ILE A 478 35.56 -17.65 21.58
C ILE A 478 35.85 -17.39 23.07
N THR A 479 34.83 -17.53 23.91
CA THR A 479 34.90 -17.19 25.33
C THR A 479 34.91 -18.46 26.17
N ASP A 480 36.09 -19.08 26.31
CA ASP A 480 36.21 -20.33 27.07
C ASP A 480 35.82 -20.20 28.55
N ASN A 481 35.67 -18.99 29.12
CA ASN A 481 35.54 -18.86 30.59
C ASN A 481 34.77 -17.65 31.15
N CYS A 482 34.08 -16.80 30.37
CA CYS A 482 33.39 -15.63 30.96
C CYS A 482 31.86 -15.72 31.02
N GLY A 483 31.22 -16.71 30.40
CA GLY A 483 29.78 -16.95 30.55
C GLY A 483 28.89 -15.75 30.23
N LYS A 484 29.34 -14.81 29.39
CA LYS A 484 28.67 -13.52 29.11
C LYS A 484 28.64 -13.32 27.59
N ALA A 485 28.06 -14.29 26.88
CA ALA A 485 28.12 -14.42 25.43
C ALA A 485 26.86 -15.07 24.87
N TRP A 486 26.61 -14.91 23.56
CA TRP A 486 25.53 -15.64 22.87
C TRP A 486 25.94 -17.06 22.49
N LEU A 487 24.97 -17.98 22.47
CA LEU A 487 25.15 -19.39 22.17
C LEU A 487 25.54 -19.59 20.71
N GLN A 488 26.71 -20.18 20.44
CA GLN A 488 27.29 -20.35 19.10
C GLN A 488 26.38 -21.10 18.11
N GLU A 489 25.49 -21.95 18.62
CA GLU A 489 24.52 -22.74 17.86
C GLU A 489 23.29 -21.93 17.40
N THR A 490 23.16 -20.68 17.86
CA THR A 490 22.08 -19.77 17.47
C THR A 490 22.54 -18.74 16.43
N ASP A 491 21.61 -17.97 15.87
CA ASP A 491 21.82 -17.13 14.68
C ASP A 491 22.51 -15.78 14.93
N GLY A 492 23.28 -15.65 16.02
CA GLY A 492 24.01 -14.42 16.35
C GLY A 492 24.94 -13.94 15.24
N ALA A 493 25.67 -14.87 14.60
CA ALA A 493 26.53 -14.57 13.45
C ALA A 493 25.72 -14.04 12.25
N LYS A 494 24.53 -14.62 11.97
CA LYS A 494 23.67 -14.16 10.88
C LYS A 494 23.13 -12.76 11.15
N ILE A 495 22.72 -12.45 12.39
CA ILE A 495 22.27 -11.10 12.77
C ILE A 495 23.36 -10.06 12.46
N ILE A 496 24.60 -10.33 12.85
CA ILE A 496 25.73 -9.42 12.62
C ILE A 496 26.01 -9.30 11.11
N SER A 497 26.12 -10.41 10.40
CA SER A 497 26.42 -10.44 8.97
C SER A 497 25.33 -9.73 8.15
N ASN A 498 24.05 -10.02 8.40
CA ASN A 498 22.93 -9.35 7.73
C ASN A 498 22.88 -7.86 8.04
N SER A 499 23.31 -7.42 9.24
CA SER A 499 23.39 -5.99 9.59
C SER A 499 24.46 -5.26 8.79
N VAL A 500 25.63 -5.88 8.61
CA VAL A 500 26.70 -5.34 7.76
C VAL A 500 26.28 -5.31 6.29
N GLU A 501 25.68 -6.41 5.80
CA GLU A 501 25.16 -6.48 4.44
C GLU A 501 24.06 -5.43 4.19
N PHE A 502 23.18 -5.21 5.17
CA PHE A 502 22.14 -4.19 5.08
C PHE A 502 22.75 -2.81 4.88
N VAL A 503 23.69 -2.37 5.75
CA VAL A 503 24.27 -1.03 5.62
C VAL A 503 25.04 -0.83 4.32
N LEU A 504 25.75 -1.87 3.84
CA LEU A 504 26.44 -1.83 2.55
C LEU A 504 25.45 -1.73 1.39
N ARG A 505 24.35 -2.48 1.42
CA ARG A 505 23.31 -2.40 0.38
C ARG A 505 22.61 -1.04 0.37
N GLN A 506 22.42 -0.39 1.52
CA GLN A 506 21.89 0.98 1.56
C GLN A 506 22.85 2.00 0.99
N TYR A 507 24.16 1.81 1.15
CA TYR A 507 25.17 2.64 0.51
C TYR A 507 25.22 2.41 -1.01
N MET A 508 25.18 1.15 -1.48
CA MET A 508 25.15 0.84 -2.92
C MET A 508 23.99 1.52 -3.64
N LYS A 509 22.78 1.48 -3.04
CA LYS A 509 21.60 2.18 -3.56
C LYS A 509 21.77 3.70 -3.68
N LYS A 510 22.81 4.30 -3.10
CA LYS A 510 23.06 5.75 -3.15
C LYS A 510 24.17 6.15 -4.11
N ILE A 511 24.99 5.20 -4.54
CA ILE A 511 26.06 5.44 -5.54
C ILE A 511 25.65 4.96 -6.94
N GLU A 512 24.55 4.21 -7.06
CA GLU A 512 23.94 3.80 -8.34
C GLU A 512 22.88 4.79 -8.87
N PHE A 513 22.56 5.84 -8.10
CA PHE A 513 21.77 7.02 -8.48
C PHE A 513 22.63 8.26 -8.30
#